data_AF-A0A3C1W814-F1
#
_entry.id   AF-A0A3C1W814-F1
#
_cell.length_a   1.000
_cell.length_b   1.000
_cell.length_c   1.000
_cell.angle_alpha   90.00
_cell.angle_beta   90.00
_cell.angle_gamma   90.00
#
_symmetry.space_group_name_H-M   'P 1'
#
loop_
_entity.id
_entity.type
_entity.pdbx_description
1 polymer ?
#
loop_
_entity_poly.entity_id
_entity_poly.type
_entity_poly.pdbx_seq_one_letter_code
_entity_poly.pdbx_strand_id
1 'polypeptide(L)' 'MHPVRKAAQHIAHRLKTAGHEALFAGGCVRDALLNVTPSDYDIATSAT' A
#
# COMPACT_ATOMS: atom_id res chain seq x y z
N MET A 1 -0.47 -14.43 -6.28
CA MET A 1 -0.59 -13.10 -5.61
C MET A 1 0.49 -13.00 -4.56
N HIS A 2 1.34 -11.96 -4.59
CA HIS A 2 2.40 -11.77 -3.60
C HIS A 2 1.82 -11.61 -2.19
N PRO A 3 2.28 -12.39 -1.19
CA PRO A 3 1.80 -12.30 0.20
C PRO A 3 1.87 -10.88 0.76
N VAL A 4 2.96 -10.16 0.46
CA VAL A 4 3.22 -8.79 0.93
C VAL A 4 2.16 -7.81 0.42
N ARG A 5 1.73 -7.93 -0.84
CA ARG A 5 0.66 -7.08 -1.41
C ARG A 5 -0.65 -7.24 -0.66
N LYS A 6 -1.05 -8.49 -0.33
CA LYS A 6 -2.29 -8.75 0.40
C LYS A 6 -2.25 -8.16 1.81
N ALA A 7 -1.11 -8.29 2.51
CA ALA A 7 -0.92 -7.68 3.82
C ALA A 7 -1.04 -6.15 3.75
N ALA A 8 -0.37 -5.52 2.77
CA ALA A 8 -0.42 -4.07 2.59
C ALA A 8 -1.85 -3.57 2.26
N GLN A 9 -2.59 -4.29 1.41
CA GLN A 9 -4.00 -4.00 1.14
C GLN A 9 -4.88 -4.11 2.39
N HIS A 10 -4.66 -5.12 3.22
CA HIS A 10 -5.38 -5.29 4.47
C HIS A 10 -5.12 -4.14 5.44
N ILE A 11 -3.86 -3.72 5.60
CA ILE A 11 -3.48 -2.59 6.47
C ILE A 11 -4.10 -1.28 5.95
N ALA A 12 -3.96 -0.99 4.66
CA ALA A 12 -4.55 0.21 4.06
C ALA A 12 -6.08 0.23 4.21
N HIS A 13 -6.73 -0.93 4.07
CA HIS A 13 -8.17 -1.05 4.30
C HIS A 13 -8.54 -0.74 5.76
N ARG A 14 -7.83 -1.30 6.74
CA ARG A 14 -8.07 -1.02 8.16
C ARG A 14 -7.91 0.46 8.51
N LEU A 15 -6.87 1.12 7.98
CA LEU A 15 -6.66 2.55 8.18
C LEU A 15 -7.83 3.38 7.61
N LYS A 16 -8.29 3.04 6.40
CA LYS A 16 -9.45 3.67 5.77
C LYS A 16 -10.73 3.45 6.57
N THR A 17 -10.98 2.24 7.03
CA THR A 17 -12.15 1.91 7.86
C THR A 17 -12.13 2.64 9.21
N ALA A 18 -10.94 2.94 9.74
CA ALA A 18 -10.77 3.76 10.95
C ALA A 18 -10.96 5.27 10.71
N GLY A 19 -11.24 5.71 9.48
CA GLY A 19 -11.48 7.12 9.14
C GLY A 19 -10.23 7.90 8.73
N HIS A 20 -9.11 7.22 8.48
CA HIS A 20 -7.87 7.87 8.03
C HIS A 20 -7.69 7.73 6.51
N GLU A 21 -6.98 8.69 5.90
CA GLU A 21 -6.47 8.51 4.55
C GLU A 21 -5.33 7.49 4.57
N ALA A 22 -5.29 6.61 3.57
CA ALA A 22 -4.21 5.66 3.38
C ALA A 22 -3.95 5.44 1.88
N LEU A 23 -2.71 5.65 1.46
CA LEU A 23 -2.28 5.58 0.06
C LEU A 23 -1.05 4.69 -0.04
N PHE A 24 -0.95 3.92 -1.14
CA PHE A 24 0.33 3.33 -1.51
C PHE A 24 1.26 4.44 -2.00
N ALA A 25 2.50 4.42 -1.54
CA ALA A 25 3.50 5.43 -1.86
C ALA A 25 4.85 4.78 -2.21
N GLY A 26 5.80 5.57 -2.68
CA GLY A 26 7.17 5.10 -2.91
C GLY A 26 7.33 4.17 -4.13
N GLY A 27 8.34 3.30 -4.04
CA GLY A 27 8.80 2.45 -5.15
C GLY A 27 7.71 1.51 -5.68
N CYS A 28 6.83 1.02 -4.81
CA CYS A 28 5.78 0.09 -5.21
C CYS A 28 4.77 0.70 -6.19
N VAL A 29 4.58 2.02 -6.15
CA VAL A 29 3.73 2.74 -7.11
C VAL A 29 4.43 2.85 -8.46
N ARG A 30 5.71 3.28 -8.47
CA ARG A 30 6.51 3.35 -9.69
C ARG A 30 6.57 1.99 -10.39
N ASP A 31 6.89 0.94 -9.66
CA ASP A 31 7.05 -0.39 -10.22
C ASP A 31 5.71 -0.89 -10.81
N ALA A 32 4.59 -0.69 -10.10
CA ALA A 32 3.27 -1.03 -10.61
C ALA A 32 2.91 -0.28 -11.90
N LEU A 33 3.25 1.02 -12.02
CA LEU A 33 3.04 1.81 -13.23
C LEU A 33 3.90 1.33 -14.42
N LEU A 34 5.09 0.80 -14.13
CA LEU A 34 6.00 0.22 -15.12
C LEU A 34 5.71 -1.25 -15.44
N ASN A 35 4.62 -1.83 -14.91
CA ASN A 35 4.31 -3.27 -14.99
C ASN A 35 5.41 -4.18 -14.39
N VAL A 36 6.21 -3.66 -13.47
CA VAL A 36 7.17 -4.40 -12.66
C VAL A 36 6.49 -4.81 -11.36
N THR A 37 6.75 -6.03 -10.89
CA THR A 37 6.21 -6.48 -9.60
C THR A 37 6.97 -5.81 -8.46
N PRO A 38 6.31 -5.04 -7.57
CA PRO A 38 6.97 -4.44 -6.42
C PRO A 38 7.59 -5.48 -5.48
N SER A 39 8.80 -5.22 -5.00
CA SER A 39 9.48 -6.04 -3.98
C SER A 39 8.97 -5.79 -2.56
N ASP A 40 8.48 -4.57 -2.31
CA ASP A 40 7.92 -4.07 -1.07
C ASP A 40 6.67 -3.21 -1.35
N TYR A 41 5.98 -2.81 -0.29
CA TYR A 41 4.79 -1.95 -0.37
C TYR A 41 4.77 -0.97 0.80
N ASP A 42 4.92 0.32 0.50
CA ASP A 42 4.83 1.40 1.48
C ASP A 42 3.43 2.00 1.52
N ILE A 43 2.97 2.34 2.74
CA ILE A 43 1.69 3.01 2.97
C ILE A 43 1.95 4.33 3.69
N ALA A 44 1.53 5.43 3.09
CA ALA A 44 1.42 6.73 3.76
C ALA A 44 0.00 6.90 4.30
N THR A 45 -0.14 7.46 5.50
CA THR A 45 -1.45 7.65 6.17
C THR A 45 -1.54 8.96 6.92
N SER A 46 -2.77 9.46 7.13
CA SER A 46 -3.06 10.63 7.97
C SER A 46 -3.27 10.31 9.46
N ALA A 47 -3.16 9.04 9.87
CA ALA A 47 -3.20 8.65 11.29
C ALA A 47 -1.97 9.19 12.05
N THR A 48 -2.15 9.64 13.30
CA THR A 48 -1.10 10.13 14.21
C THR A 48 -0.77 9.16 15.32
#